data_AF-A0A382UM53-F1
#
_entry.id   AF-A0A382UM53-F1
#
_cell.length_a   1.000
_cell.length_b   1.000
_cell.length_c   1.000
_cell.angle_alpha   90.00
_cell.angle_beta   90.00
_cell.angle_gamma   90.00
#
_symmetry.space_group_name_H-M   'P 1'
#
loop_
_entity.id
_entity.type
_entity.pdbx_description
1 polymer ?
#
loop_
_entity_poly.entity_id
_entity_poly.type
_entity_poly.pdbx_seq_one_letter_code
_entity_poly.pdbx_strand_id
1 'polypeptide(L)'
;VEEIPGLYGSVRMEEDVLQEIWAVAAFRQDGLLTQCGKRVAIRSRGNWNRAEEGPDFKQSLLLIEGMESSGDVEIHFHPQDREAHGHNKDPNYNQVILHVCLFPHAIPGKEFRTESGRTIPTLILLPHLLQSLEEFAEERALAKLAGIGEIEEESKEMAPIVIERNVEYARERWFQKLAFAKNRILRLGWED
;
A
#
# COMPACT_ATOMS: atom_id res chain seq x y z
N VAL A 1 -3.06 0.33 -14.07
CA VAL A 1 -1.58 0.16 -14.16
C VAL A 1 -0.95 1.53 -14.04
N GLU A 2 -0.02 1.70 -13.13
CA GLU A 2 0.69 2.96 -12.85
C GLU A 2 2.18 2.81 -13.18
N GLU A 3 2.81 3.88 -13.65
CA GLU A 3 4.25 3.93 -13.90
C GLU A 3 4.96 4.58 -12.71
N ILE A 4 5.74 3.80 -11.96
CA ILE A 4 6.36 4.21 -10.71
C ILE A 4 7.88 4.33 -10.89
N PRO A 5 8.54 5.41 -10.41
CA PRO A 5 9.99 5.52 -10.46
C PRO A 5 10.67 4.42 -9.61
N GLY A 6 11.43 3.55 -10.25
CA GLY A 6 12.29 2.53 -9.63
C GLY A 6 13.77 2.92 -9.64
N LEU A 7 14.61 2.05 -9.10
CA LEU A 7 16.07 2.24 -9.04
C LEU A 7 16.73 2.16 -10.42
N TYR A 8 16.24 1.26 -11.28
CA TYR A 8 16.82 1.02 -12.61
C TYR A 8 16.04 1.65 -13.76
N GLY A 9 14.96 2.37 -13.45
CA GLY A 9 14.04 2.95 -14.43
C GLY A 9 12.64 2.98 -13.87
N SER A 10 11.68 3.44 -14.67
CA SER A 10 10.28 3.33 -14.29
C SER A 10 9.80 1.88 -14.39
N VAL A 11 8.99 1.45 -13.42
CA VAL A 11 8.38 0.12 -13.37
C VAL A 11 6.88 0.29 -13.51
N ARG A 12 6.26 -0.52 -14.37
CA ARG A 12 4.79 -0.58 -14.49
C ARG A 12 4.23 -1.54 -13.46
N MET A 13 3.23 -1.09 -12.71
CA MET A 13 2.60 -1.90 -11.67
C MET A 13 1.09 -1.89 -11.79
N GLU A 14 0.50 -3.03 -11.52
CA GLU A 14 -0.94 -3.19 -11.42
C GLU A 14 -1.37 -3.06 -9.96
N GLU A 15 -2.64 -2.72 -9.72
CA GLU A 15 -3.17 -2.59 -8.36
C GLU A 15 -3.15 -3.92 -7.61
N ASP A 16 -3.11 -5.04 -8.33
CA ASP A 16 -2.96 -6.38 -7.78
C ASP A 16 -1.71 -6.54 -6.89
N VAL A 17 -0.64 -5.78 -7.14
CA VAL A 17 0.57 -5.74 -6.30
C VAL A 17 0.25 -5.08 -4.95
N LEU A 18 -0.51 -3.99 -4.95
CA LEU A 18 -0.92 -3.32 -3.71
C LEU A 18 -1.90 -4.19 -2.91
N GLN A 19 -2.79 -4.89 -3.61
CA GLN A 19 -3.68 -5.87 -3.00
C GLN A 19 -2.89 -7.02 -2.36
N GLU A 20 -1.87 -7.55 -3.03
CA GLU A 20 -1.01 -8.60 -2.47
C GLU A 20 -0.23 -8.11 -1.25
N ILE A 21 0.36 -6.90 -1.32
CA ILE A 21 1.03 -6.25 -0.17
C ILE A 21 0.08 -6.14 1.02
N TRP A 22 -1.17 -5.75 0.77
CA TRP A 22 -2.19 -5.72 1.81
C TRP A 22 -2.43 -7.13 2.35
N ALA A 23 -2.75 -8.09 1.48
CA ALA A 23 -3.09 -9.47 1.81
C ALA A 23 -2.04 -10.17 2.68
N VAL A 24 -0.75 -9.95 2.41
CA VAL A 24 0.37 -10.57 3.17
C VAL A 24 0.93 -9.67 4.28
N ALA A 25 0.35 -8.47 4.47
CA ALA A 25 0.84 -7.47 5.44
C ALA A 25 2.33 -7.12 5.27
N ALA A 26 2.77 -6.91 4.03
CA ALA A 26 4.11 -6.42 3.69
C ALA A 26 4.28 -4.90 3.98
N PHE A 27 3.76 -4.44 5.12
CA PHE A 27 3.83 -3.06 5.57
C PHE A 27 3.80 -2.99 7.11
N ARG A 28 4.32 -1.88 7.66
CA ARG A 28 4.26 -1.56 9.08
C ARG A 28 2.83 -1.26 9.50
N GLN A 29 2.32 -1.99 10.48
CA GLN A 29 0.95 -1.79 11.01
C GLN A 29 0.92 -0.94 12.29
N ASP A 30 2.09 -0.61 12.85
CA ASP A 30 2.18 0.23 14.03
C ASP A 30 1.93 1.70 13.68
N GLY A 31 1.01 2.33 14.42
CA GLY A 31 0.78 3.77 14.30
C GLY A 31 0.17 4.21 12.96
N LEU A 32 -0.62 3.37 12.29
CA LEU A 32 -1.30 3.76 11.06
C LEU A 32 -2.24 4.95 11.30
N LEU A 33 -2.13 5.95 10.42
CA LEU A 33 -2.96 7.15 10.41
C LEU A 33 -3.56 7.35 9.03
N THR A 34 -4.84 7.70 8.98
CA THR A 34 -5.47 8.14 7.74
C THR A 34 -4.97 9.53 7.35
N GLN A 35 -5.24 9.94 6.11
CA GLN A 35 -4.93 11.29 5.62
C GLN A 35 -5.63 12.40 6.44
N CYS A 36 -6.72 12.06 7.14
CA CYS A 36 -7.41 12.98 8.07
C CYS A 36 -6.99 12.80 9.54
N GLY A 37 -5.92 12.03 9.81
CA GLY A 37 -5.33 11.86 11.15
C GLY A 37 -6.04 10.84 12.03
N LYS A 38 -6.98 10.06 11.50
CA LYS A 38 -7.66 9.01 12.28
C LYS A 38 -6.72 7.82 12.45
N ARG A 39 -6.60 7.32 13.68
CA ARG A 39 -5.87 6.09 14.01
C ARG A 39 -6.61 4.89 13.44
N VAL A 40 -5.84 4.00 12.80
CA VAL A 40 -6.32 2.72 12.29
C VAL A 40 -5.52 1.61 12.94
N ALA A 41 -6.19 0.58 13.43
CA ALA A 41 -5.56 -0.69 13.78
C ALA A 41 -6.29 -1.83 13.07
N ILE A 42 -5.53 -2.68 12.40
CA ILE A 42 -6.06 -3.79 11.59
C ILE A 42 -6.20 -5.01 12.50
N ARG A 43 -7.43 -5.50 12.70
CA ARG A 43 -7.70 -6.77 13.41
C ARG A 43 -7.79 -7.93 12.43
N SER A 44 -8.43 -7.69 11.29
CA SER A 44 -8.46 -8.56 10.12
C SER A 44 -8.45 -7.70 8.86
N ARG A 45 -7.62 -8.08 7.89
CA ARG A 45 -7.53 -7.44 6.56
C ARG A 45 -8.69 -7.76 5.63
N GLY A 46 -9.56 -8.70 6.03
CA GLY A 46 -10.63 -9.24 5.20
C GLY A 46 -10.17 -10.35 4.26
N ASN A 47 -11.13 -10.85 3.48
CA ASN A 47 -10.95 -11.88 2.46
C ASN A 47 -10.71 -11.21 1.11
N TRP A 48 -9.61 -11.54 0.44
CA TRP A 48 -9.29 -11.00 -0.88
C TRP A 48 -10.34 -11.46 -1.90
N ASN A 49 -11.09 -10.51 -2.44
CA ASN A 49 -12.14 -10.73 -3.42
C ASN A 49 -11.56 -10.76 -4.84
N ARG A 50 -11.23 -11.96 -5.33
CA ARG A 50 -10.71 -12.17 -6.70
C ARG A 50 -11.73 -12.74 -7.68
N ALA A 51 -12.92 -13.10 -7.20
CA ALA A 51 -13.91 -13.85 -7.96
C ALA A 51 -15.19 -13.06 -8.24
N GLU A 52 -15.49 -12.04 -7.43
CA GLU A 52 -16.75 -11.30 -7.50
C GLU A 52 -16.49 -9.82 -7.77
N GLU A 53 -17.46 -9.15 -8.38
CA GLU A 53 -17.46 -7.69 -8.45
C GLU A 53 -17.61 -7.07 -7.05
N GLY A 54 -17.13 -5.83 -6.92
CA GLY A 54 -17.14 -5.08 -5.67
C GLY A 54 -15.74 -4.88 -5.09
N PRO A 55 -15.63 -4.58 -3.79
CA PRO A 55 -14.39 -4.12 -3.21
C PRO A 55 -13.31 -5.21 -3.15
N ASP A 56 -12.05 -4.78 -3.12
CA ASP A 56 -10.89 -5.67 -3.16
C ASP A 56 -10.83 -6.66 -2.00
N PHE A 57 -11.24 -6.26 -0.80
CA PHE A 57 -11.28 -7.12 0.38
C PHE A 57 -12.62 -7.03 1.09
N LYS A 58 -13.27 -8.18 1.28
CA LYS A 58 -14.56 -8.28 1.96
C LYS A 58 -14.38 -8.63 3.44
N GLN A 59 -15.27 -8.13 4.30
CA GLN A 59 -15.35 -8.57 5.72
C GLN A 59 -14.07 -8.32 6.55
N SER A 60 -13.41 -7.19 6.31
CA SER A 60 -12.35 -6.65 7.17
C SER A 60 -12.88 -6.26 8.54
N LEU A 61 -12.01 -6.37 9.55
CA LEU A 61 -12.28 -5.92 10.92
C LEU A 61 -11.20 -4.91 11.33
N LEU A 62 -11.61 -3.67 11.54
CA LEU A 62 -10.70 -2.55 11.82
C LEU A 62 -11.12 -1.85 13.11
N LEU A 63 -10.16 -1.26 13.81
CA LEU A 63 -10.39 -0.26 14.84
C LEU A 63 -10.05 1.11 14.27
N ILE A 64 -11.05 1.97 14.10
CA ILE A 64 -10.89 3.34 13.60
C ILE A 64 -11.22 4.31 14.73
N GLU A 65 -10.27 5.13 15.17
CA GLU A 65 -10.41 5.97 16.37
C GLU A 65 -10.84 5.17 17.63
N GLY A 66 -10.38 3.92 17.74
CA GLY A 66 -10.71 3.01 18.84
C GLY A 66 -12.10 2.38 18.76
N MET A 67 -12.90 2.67 17.74
CA MET A 67 -14.19 2.03 17.51
C MET A 67 -14.05 0.88 16.52
N GLU A 68 -14.64 -0.27 16.86
CA GLU A 68 -14.65 -1.43 15.99
C GLU A 68 -15.59 -1.21 14.79
N SER A 69 -15.08 -1.50 13.59
CA SER A 69 -15.76 -1.34 12.32
C SER A 69 -15.57 -2.58 11.49
N SER A 70 -16.67 -3.19 11.06
CA SER A 70 -16.70 -4.35 10.16
C SER A 70 -17.22 -3.90 8.79
N GLY A 71 -16.55 -4.32 7.72
CA GLY A 71 -16.91 -3.93 6.36
C GLY A 71 -15.76 -4.22 5.39
N ASP A 72 -15.73 -3.52 4.28
CA ASP A 72 -14.82 -3.86 3.18
C ASP A 72 -13.65 -2.87 3.07
N VAL A 73 -12.58 -3.27 2.41
CA VAL A 73 -11.42 -2.43 2.10
C VAL A 73 -11.26 -2.35 0.59
N GLU A 74 -11.02 -1.15 0.11
CA GLU A 74 -10.77 -0.85 -1.30
C GLU A 74 -9.37 -0.28 -1.48
N ILE A 75 -8.67 -0.65 -2.53
CA ILE A 75 -7.26 -0.31 -2.76
C ILE A 75 -7.07 0.33 -4.14
N HIS A 76 -6.34 1.43 -4.20
CA HIS A 76 -5.99 2.09 -5.47
C HIS A 76 -4.59 2.70 -5.43
N PHE A 77 -4.06 3.15 -6.56
CA PHE A 77 -2.85 3.99 -6.55
C PHE A 77 -3.13 5.37 -5.97
N HIS A 78 -4.18 6.05 -6.46
CA HIS A 78 -4.54 7.39 -6.05
C HIS A 78 -5.98 7.45 -5.51
N PRO A 79 -6.27 8.38 -4.59
CA PRO A 79 -7.63 8.51 -4.07
C PRO A 79 -8.70 8.85 -5.11
N GLN A 80 -8.33 9.55 -6.17
CA GLN A 80 -9.22 9.97 -7.27
C GLN A 80 -9.64 8.80 -8.18
N ASP A 81 -8.88 7.71 -8.20
CA ASP A 81 -9.17 6.56 -9.06
C ASP A 81 -10.53 5.94 -8.73
N ARG A 82 -10.96 6.05 -7.47
CA ARG A 82 -12.30 5.67 -7.02
C ARG A 82 -13.43 6.39 -7.75
N GLU A 83 -13.26 7.68 -8.05
CA GLU A 83 -14.24 8.46 -8.83
C GLU A 83 -14.13 8.14 -10.32
N ALA A 84 -12.90 7.93 -10.83
CA ALA A 84 -12.65 7.55 -12.22
C ALA A 84 -13.25 6.19 -12.58
N HIS A 85 -13.19 5.23 -11.65
CA HIS A 85 -13.79 3.90 -11.79
C HIS A 85 -15.30 3.87 -11.48
N GLY A 86 -15.87 4.98 -10.98
CA GLY A 86 -17.31 5.08 -10.68
C GLY A 86 -17.74 4.40 -9.38
N HIS A 87 -16.80 3.96 -8.54
CA HIS A 87 -17.08 3.30 -7.26
C HIS A 87 -17.75 4.25 -6.23
N ASN A 88 -17.75 5.55 -6.50
CA ASN A 88 -18.51 6.55 -5.73
C ASN A 88 -20.02 6.54 -6.04
N LYS A 89 -20.44 5.86 -7.10
CA LYS A 89 -21.85 5.77 -7.55
C LYS A 89 -22.38 4.33 -7.55
N ASP A 90 -21.53 3.36 -7.24
CA ASP A 90 -21.88 1.95 -7.24
C ASP A 90 -22.22 1.50 -5.79
N PRO A 91 -23.45 1.00 -5.55
CA PRO A 91 -23.87 0.53 -4.23
C PRO A 91 -23.07 -0.68 -3.71
N ASN A 92 -22.38 -1.44 -4.57
CA ASN A 92 -21.50 -2.55 -4.15
C ASN A 92 -20.37 -2.06 -3.22
N TYR A 93 -20.00 -0.78 -3.29
CA TYR A 93 -18.95 -0.17 -2.48
C TYR A 93 -19.48 0.53 -1.22
N ASN A 94 -20.79 0.46 -0.94
CA ASN A 94 -21.38 1.12 0.24
C ASN A 94 -20.88 0.52 1.58
N GLN A 95 -20.32 -0.69 1.55
CA GLN A 95 -19.73 -1.36 2.71
C GLN A 95 -18.24 -1.06 2.93
N VAL A 96 -17.60 -0.26 2.06
CA VAL A 96 -16.15 0.06 2.19
C VAL A 96 -15.87 0.96 3.39
N ILE A 97 -15.25 0.41 4.43
CA ILE A 97 -14.95 1.13 5.68
C ILE A 97 -13.58 1.80 5.69
N LEU A 98 -12.69 1.44 4.76
CA LEU A 98 -11.37 2.04 4.58
C LEU A 98 -10.97 2.01 3.11
N HIS A 99 -10.46 3.13 2.62
CA HIS A 99 -9.81 3.23 1.31
C HIS A 99 -8.30 3.25 1.53
N VAL A 100 -7.55 2.35 0.92
CA VAL A 100 -6.09 2.30 0.99
C VAL A 100 -5.55 2.82 -0.34
N CYS A 101 -4.69 3.83 -0.29
CA CYS A 101 -4.06 4.37 -1.49
C CYS A 101 -2.55 4.29 -1.37
N LEU A 102 -1.86 4.05 -2.47
CA LEU A 102 -0.40 4.16 -2.46
C LEU A 102 0.03 5.62 -2.22
N PHE A 103 -0.51 6.54 -3.01
CA PHE A 103 -0.16 7.96 -2.97
C PHE A 103 -1.24 8.81 -2.27
N PRO A 104 -0.85 9.94 -1.65
CA PRO A 104 -1.80 10.87 -1.07
C PRO A 104 -2.56 11.66 -2.14
N HIS A 105 -3.72 12.18 -1.77
CA HIS A 105 -4.43 13.16 -2.59
C HIS A 105 -3.66 14.49 -2.60
N ALA A 106 -3.64 15.19 -3.74
CA ALA A 106 -2.96 16.50 -3.88
C ALA A 106 -3.52 17.58 -2.92
N ILE A 107 -4.81 17.49 -2.58
CA ILE A 107 -5.47 18.31 -1.56
C ILE A 107 -5.48 17.55 -0.23
N PRO A 108 -4.75 18.01 0.80
CA PRO A 108 -4.76 17.40 2.12
C PRO A 108 -6.15 17.39 2.74
N GLY A 109 -6.50 16.31 3.44
CA GLY A 109 -7.79 16.19 4.14
C GLY A 109 -9.03 16.06 3.24
N LYS A 110 -8.87 15.92 1.91
CA LYS A 110 -9.99 15.59 1.01
C LYS A 110 -10.70 14.33 1.49
N GLU A 111 -12.00 14.45 1.74
CA GLU A 111 -12.86 13.32 2.09
C GLU A 111 -13.50 12.70 0.85
N PHE A 112 -13.64 11.38 0.87
CA PHE A 112 -14.33 10.61 -0.15
C PHE A 112 -15.59 9.99 0.44
N ARG A 113 -16.64 9.85 -0.39
CA ARG A 113 -17.96 9.38 0.05
C ARG A 113 -18.46 8.20 -0.76
N THR A 114 -19.10 7.24 -0.10
CA THR A 114 -19.90 6.19 -0.76
C THR A 114 -21.06 6.79 -1.55
N GLU A 115 -21.69 5.98 -2.38
CA GLU A 115 -22.95 6.36 -3.04
C GLU A 115 -24.00 6.76 -1.99
N SER A 116 -24.06 6.04 -0.87
CA SER A 116 -24.92 6.35 0.28
C SER A 116 -24.55 7.63 1.06
N GLY A 117 -23.52 8.36 0.63
CA GLY A 117 -23.06 9.62 1.24
C GLY A 117 -22.16 9.49 2.48
N ARG A 118 -21.83 8.26 2.90
CA ARG A 118 -20.96 8.00 4.07
C ARG A 118 -19.51 8.35 3.73
N THR A 119 -18.82 9.03 4.64
CA THR A 119 -17.38 9.31 4.47
C THR A 119 -16.55 8.05 4.68
N ILE A 120 -15.53 7.90 3.85
CA ILE A 120 -14.58 6.79 3.91
C ILE A 120 -13.21 7.37 4.30
N PRO A 121 -12.60 6.92 5.41
CA PRO A 121 -11.23 7.28 5.73
C PRO A 121 -10.26 6.70 4.70
N THR A 122 -9.24 7.47 4.32
CA THR A 122 -8.19 7.03 3.39
C THR A 122 -6.87 6.82 4.13
N LEU A 123 -6.30 5.61 4.07
CA LEU A 123 -4.95 5.28 4.55
C LEU A 123 -3.95 5.40 3.39
N ILE A 124 -2.83 6.08 3.61
CA ILE A 124 -1.76 6.18 2.62
C ILE A 124 -0.69 5.13 2.93
N LEU A 125 -0.50 4.18 2.03
CA LEU A 125 0.31 2.98 2.26
C LEU A 125 1.81 3.21 2.07
N LEU A 126 2.21 4.09 1.14
CA LEU A 126 3.61 4.30 0.76
C LEU A 126 4.58 4.52 1.95
N PRO A 127 4.27 5.34 2.97
CA PRO A 127 5.16 5.54 4.13
C PRO A 127 5.33 4.30 5.02
N HIS A 128 4.47 3.31 4.87
CA HIS A 128 4.42 2.12 5.71
C HIS A 128 5.00 0.87 5.04
N LEU A 129 5.33 0.92 3.75
CA LEU A 129 5.90 -0.24 3.05
C LEU A 129 7.21 -0.70 3.72
N LEU A 130 7.38 -2.02 3.87
CA LEU A 130 8.60 -2.61 4.43
C LEU A 130 9.74 -2.70 3.43
N GLN A 131 9.41 -2.75 2.13
CA GLN A 131 10.34 -2.83 1.02
C GLN A 131 9.87 -1.97 -0.15
N SER A 132 10.71 -1.79 -1.17
CA SER A 132 10.28 -1.07 -2.37
C SER A 132 9.25 -1.91 -3.13
N LEU A 133 8.40 -1.23 -3.91
CA LEU A 133 7.45 -1.94 -4.77
C LEU A 133 8.16 -2.77 -5.86
N GLU A 134 9.34 -2.32 -6.32
CA GLU A 134 10.16 -3.04 -7.30
C GLU A 134 10.67 -4.35 -6.70
N GLU A 135 11.21 -4.32 -5.47
CA GLU A 135 11.68 -5.49 -4.72
C GLU A 135 10.53 -6.49 -4.50
N PHE A 136 9.35 -6.01 -4.09
CA PHE A 136 8.16 -6.86 -3.95
C PHE A 136 7.70 -7.47 -5.28
N ALA A 137 7.70 -6.69 -6.37
CA ALA A 137 7.29 -7.18 -7.69
C ALA A 137 8.27 -8.25 -8.23
N GLU A 138 9.57 -8.10 -7.98
CA GLU A 138 10.60 -9.07 -8.33
C GLU A 138 10.42 -10.38 -7.55
N GLU A 139 10.25 -10.32 -6.23
CA GLU A 139 10.01 -11.50 -5.38
C GLU A 139 8.76 -12.26 -5.83
N ARG A 140 7.67 -11.54 -6.09
CA ARG A 140 6.42 -12.07 -6.64
C ARG A 140 6.64 -12.77 -7.99
N ALA A 141 7.39 -12.16 -8.90
CA ALA A 141 7.67 -12.74 -10.21
C ALA A 141 8.51 -14.03 -10.08
N LEU A 142 9.51 -14.04 -9.20
CA LEU A 142 10.33 -15.21 -8.92
C LEU A 142 9.52 -16.35 -8.29
N ALA A 143 8.65 -16.05 -7.32
CA ALA A 143 7.76 -17.04 -6.70
C ALA A 143 6.87 -17.73 -7.74
N LYS A 144 6.25 -16.94 -8.64
CA LYS A 144 5.45 -17.48 -9.76
C LYS A 144 6.26 -18.38 -10.68
N LEU A 145 7.48 -17.98 -11.05
CA LEU A 145 8.39 -18.79 -11.88
C LEU A 145 8.82 -20.10 -11.20
N ALA A 146 8.97 -20.07 -9.87
CA ALA A 146 9.28 -21.24 -9.06
C ALA A 146 8.07 -22.17 -8.81
N GLY A 147 6.87 -21.79 -9.25
CA GLY A 147 5.63 -22.53 -8.99
C GLY A 147 5.13 -22.42 -7.54
N ILE A 148 5.64 -21.44 -6.79
CA ILE A 148 5.15 -21.10 -5.45
C ILE A 148 3.91 -20.21 -5.65
N GLY A 149 2.75 -20.67 -5.18
CA GLY A 149 1.46 -20.06 -5.51
C GLY A 149 1.31 -18.62 -5.01
N GLU A 150 1.43 -18.42 -3.71
CA GLU A 150 1.37 -17.11 -3.05
C GLU A 150 2.58 -16.95 -2.14
N ILE A 151 3.09 -15.73 -2.01
CA ILE A 151 4.10 -15.42 -1.01
C ILE A 151 3.44 -15.68 0.35
N GLU A 152 3.82 -16.78 1.01
CA GLU A 152 3.32 -17.09 2.34
C GLU A 152 3.65 -15.93 3.28
N GLU A 153 2.77 -15.66 4.24
CA GLU A 153 2.99 -14.68 5.29
C GLU A 153 4.23 -15.15 6.09
N GLU A 154 5.42 -14.71 5.68
CA GLU A 154 6.67 -15.13 6.30
C GLU A 154 6.56 -14.86 7.80
N SER A 155 6.65 -15.94 8.58
CA SER A 155 6.69 -15.86 10.03
C SER A 155 7.80 -14.91 10.42
N LYS A 156 7.44 -13.76 11.01
CA LYS A 156 8.31 -12.64 11.41
C LYS A 156 9.36 -12.99 12.48
N GLU A 157 9.65 -14.26 12.74
CA GLU A 157 10.84 -14.67 13.48
C GLU A 157 12.04 -14.71 12.53
N MET A 158 12.50 -13.51 12.19
CA MET A 158 13.74 -13.35 11.44
C MET A 158 14.91 -13.59 12.41
N ALA A 159 15.73 -14.60 12.14
CA ALA A 159 16.86 -14.94 13.00
C ALA A 159 17.75 -13.69 13.26
N PRO A 160 18.27 -13.46 14.47
CA PRO A 160 19.00 -12.22 14.82
C PRO A 160 20.15 -11.87 13.87
N ILE A 161 20.82 -12.88 13.31
CA ILE A 161 21.90 -12.75 12.31
C ILE A 161 21.43 -12.09 11.00
N VAL A 162 20.19 -12.37 10.59
CA VAL A 162 19.61 -11.79 9.37
C VAL A 162 19.31 -10.31 9.60
N ILE A 163 18.91 -9.92 10.81
CA ILE A 163 18.63 -8.51 11.16
C ILE A 163 19.90 -7.66 11.10
N GLU A 164 21.00 -8.09 11.75
CA GLU A 164 22.25 -7.31 11.76
C GLU A 164 22.79 -7.10 10.34
N ARG A 165 22.79 -8.14 9.51
CA ARG A 165 23.30 -8.04 8.14
C ARG A 165 22.36 -7.24 7.24
N ASN A 166 21.04 -7.32 7.46
CA ASN A 166 20.07 -6.50 6.74
C ASN A 166 20.19 -5.01 7.10
N VAL A 167 20.52 -4.67 8.34
CA VAL A 167 20.81 -3.28 8.74
C VAL A 167 22.05 -2.75 8.01
N GLU A 168 23.08 -3.57 7.86
CA GLU A 168 24.27 -3.22 7.10
C GLU A 168 23.95 -3.00 5.62
N TYR A 169 23.23 -3.93 4.97
CA TYR A 169 22.78 -3.77 3.58
C TYR A 169 21.84 -2.57 3.39
N ALA A 170 20.97 -2.30 4.36
CA ALA A 170 20.09 -1.12 4.32
C ALA A 170 20.91 0.18 4.38
N ARG A 171 21.97 0.23 5.19
CA ARG A 171 22.91 1.38 5.21
C ARG A 171 23.61 1.55 3.87
N GLU A 172 24.10 0.48 3.27
CA GLU A 172 24.74 0.53 1.95
C GLU A 172 23.78 1.05 0.88
N ARG A 173 22.57 0.50 0.81
CA ARG A 173 21.52 0.97 -0.11
C ARG A 173 21.16 2.44 0.13
N TRP A 174 21.09 2.86 1.40
CA TRP A 174 20.86 4.27 1.75
C TRP A 174 21.95 5.19 1.21
N PHE A 175 23.23 4.84 1.41
CA PHE A 175 24.34 5.63 0.90
C PHE A 175 24.36 5.68 -0.63
N GLN A 176 24.05 4.58 -1.30
CA GLN A 176 23.91 4.56 -2.76
C GLN A 176 22.78 5.49 -3.23
N LYS A 177 21.58 5.41 -2.62
CA LYS A 177 20.45 6.30 -2.95
C LYS A 177 20.80 7.77 -2.73
N LEU A 178 21.52 8.07 -1.65
CA LEU A 178 21.96 9.43 -1.34
C LEU A 178 23.00 9.94 -2.37
N ALA A 179 23.88 9.06 -2.86
CA ALA A 179 24.79 9.38 -3.95
C ALA A 179 24.04 9.62 -5.28
N PHE A 180 23.07 8.78 -5.63
CA PHE A 180 22.23 8.98 -6.81
C PHE A 180 21.44 10.29 -6.75
N ALA A 181 20.83 10.59 -5.60
CA ALA A 181 20.11 11.85 -5.38
C ALA A 181 21.04 13.06 -5.53
N LYS A 182 22.22 13.05 -4.91
CA LYS A 182 23.24 14.10 -5.07
C LYS A 182 23.66 14.29 -6.53
N ASN A 183 23.97 13.20 -7.24
CA ASN A 183 24.33 13.25 -8.65
C ASN A 183 23.20 13.82 -9.51
N ARG A 184 21.95 13.49 -9.20
CA ARG A 184 20.78 14.01 -9.90
C ARG A 184 20.56 15.50 -9.66
N ILE A 185 20.72 15.97 -8.42
CA ILE A 185 20.67 17.40 -8.06
C ILE A 185 21.76 18.17 -8.82
N LEU A 186 23.01 17.69 -8.76
CA LEU A 186 24.15 18.30 -9.46
C LEU A 186 23.93 18.36 -10.97
N ARG A 187 23.37 17.30 -11.57
CA ARG A 187 23.09 17.24 -13.01
C ARG A 187 21.97 18.16 -13.45
N LEU A 188 20.96 18.36 -12.60
CA LEU A 188 19.78 19.18 -12.91
C LEU A 188 19.94 20.66 -12.50
N GLY A 189 21.04 21.01 -11.82
CA GLY A 189 21.33 22.39 -11.43
C GLY A 189 20.34 22.97 -10.44
N TRP A 190 19.72 22.13 -9.60
CA TRP A 190 18.90 22.60 -8.48
C TRP A 190 19.82 23.18 -7.41
N GLU A 191 19.92 24.51 -7.38
CA GLU A 191 20.42 25.29 -6.26
C GLU A 191 19.21 25.78 -5.43
N ASP A 192 19.39 25.85 -4.11
CA ASP A 192 18.35 26.20 -3.12
C ASP A 192 17.65 27.54 -3.39
#